data_AF-A0A293LTZ3-F1
#
_entry.id   AF-A0A293LTZ3-F1
#
_cell.length_a   1.000
_cell.length_b   1.000
_cell.length_c   1.000
_cell.angle_alpha   90.00
_cell.angle_beta   90.00
_cell.angle_gamma   90.00
#
_symmetry.space_group_name_H-M   'P 1'
#
loop_
_entity.id
_entity.type
_entity.pdbx_description
1 polymer ?
#
loop_
_entity_poly.entity_id
_entity_poly.type
_entity_poly.pdbx_seq_one_letter_code
_entity_poly.pdbx_strand_id
1 'polypeptide(L)'
;MNAPSKGQFKTLREVLDFVVKHTGSPTDSQKIRLLCLDSLMTSVAIGNPVPEWAKPCWEELHQADHAVLAMSLVGAERRMAGPIMKVVVDTLTDKYEKASETPSKMHLFSMSDLNLYSVVKLLNPQYDRKPTFCATLLVEIFTEGGYPMAELFYSEDLDPKPLRLGKLSNPCVLADLLSELRRLLKTD
;
A
#
# COMPACT_ATOMS: atom_id res chain seq x y z
N MET A 1 -17.15 -5.05 -11.75
CA MET A 1 -17.12 -4.69 -10.31
C MET A 1 -17.60 -5.87 -9.49
N ASN A 2 -16.67 -6.70 -9.00
CA ASN A 2 -16.80 -7.70 -7.93
C ASN A 2 -15.47 -7.59 -7.13
N ALA A 3 -15.33 -7.88 -5.84
CA ALA A 3 -16.13 -8.66 -4.87
C ALA A 3 -17.39 -7.92 -4.34
N PRO A 4 -18.35 -8.57 -3.64
CA PRO A 4 -18.21 -9.54 -2.55
C PRO A 4 -18.34 -11.01 -2.97
N SER A 5 -18.18 -11.95 -2.04
CA SER A 5 -18.32 -13.40 -2.32
C SER A 5 -19.18 -14.22 -1.34
N LYS A 6 -19.50 -13.72 -0.14
CA LYS A 6 -20.56 -14.22 0.76
C LYS A 6 -21.08 -13.07 1.64
N GLY A 7 -22.40 -12.92 1.75
CA GLY A 7 -23.02 -11.89 2.60
C GLY A 7 -24.35 -11.36 2.06
N GLN A 8 -24.76 -10.18 2.53
CA GLN A 8 -25.94 -9.44 2.09
C GLN A 8 -25.81 -8.88 0.66
N PHE A 9 -24.60 -8.55 0.21
CA PHE A 9 -24.34 -7.88 -1.07
C PHE A 9 -23.74 -8.82 -2.12
N LYS A 10 -24.13 -8.65 -3.40
CA LYS A 10 -23.64 -9.45 -4.54
C LYS A 10 -22.60 -8.72 -5.39
N THR A 11 -22.57 -7.39 -5.34
CA THR A 11 -21.62 -6.57 -6.12
C THR A 11 -21.09 -5.40 -5.29
N LEU A 12 -19.87 -4.95 -5.59
CA LEU A 12 -19.27 -3.76 -4.93
C LEU A 12 -20.18 -2.54 -5.06
N ARG A 13 -20.91 -2.43 -6.17
CA ARG A 13 -21.89 -1.37 -6.41
C ARG A 13 -23.03 -1.40 -5.39
N GLU A 14 -23.57 -2.58 -5.07
CA GLU A 14 -24.63 -2.70 -4.07
C GLU A 14 -24.16 -2.25 -2.68
N VAL A 15 -22.92 -2.55 -2.30
CA VAL A 15 -22.32 -2.08 -1.05
C VAL A 15 -22.23 -0.55 -1.04
N LEU A 16 -21.73 0.04 -2.13
CA LEU A 16 -21.58 1.49 -2.28
C LEU A 16 -22.94 2.23 -2.29
N ASP A 17 -23.93 1.70 -3.02
CA ASP A 17 -25.29 2.23 -3.06
C ASP A 17 -25.98 2.12 -1.68
N PHE A 18 -25.72 1.04 -0.91
CA PHE A 18 -26.19 0.88 0.46
C PHE A 18 -25.61 1.93 1.41
N VAL A 19 -24.30 2.22 1.35
CA VAL A 19 -23.67 3.25 2.20
C VAL A 19 -24.21 4.64 1.85
N VAL A 20 -24.29 4.99 0.55
CA VAL A 20 -24.85 6.29 0.11
C VAL A 20 -26.28 6.51 0.60
N LYS A 21 -27.12 5.47 0.55
CA LYS A 21 -28.49 5.52 1.05
C LYS A 21 -28.57 5.83 2.55
N HIS A 22 -27.67 5.26 3.36
CA HIS A 22 -27.68 5.46 4.82
C HIS A 22 -26.94 6.72 5.29
N THR A 23 -26.01 7.25 4.49
CA THR A 23 -25.35 8.54 4.76
C THR A 23 -26.15 9.74 4.26
N GLY A 24 -27.24 9.53 3.51
CA GLY A 24 -28.14 10.60 3.04
C GLY A 24 -27.52 11.49 1.97
N SER A 25 -26.52 11.00 1.23
CA SER A 25 -25.77 11.82 0.27
C SER A 25 -26.62 12.21 -0.95
N PRO A 26 -26.63 13.49 -1.39
CA PRO A 26 -27.61 14.01 -2.34
C PRO A 26 -27.28 13.76 -3.84
N THR A 27 -26.24 12.99 -4.15
CA THR A 27 -25.73 12.85 -5.54
C THR A 27 -25.25 11.44 -5.87
N ASP A 28 -25.64 10.97 -7.06
CA ASP A 28 -25.33 9.63 -7.57
C ASP A 28 -23.94 9.53 -8.25
N SER A 29 -23.03 10.48 -8.04
CA SER A 29 -21.71 10.39 -8.69
C SER A 29 -20.86 9.24 -8.11
N GLN A 30 -20.18 8.49 -8.98
CA GLN A 30 -19.30 7.38 -8.55
C GLN A 30 -18.25 7.84 -7.54
N LYS A 31 -17.69 9.05 -7.71
CA LYS A 31 -16.73 9.63 -6.75
C LYS A 31 -17.33 9.75 -5.34
N ILE A 32 -18.57 10.23 -5.24
CA ILE A 32 -19.25 10.41 -3.95
C ILE A 32 -19.58 9.06 -3.30
N ARG A 33 -19.98 8.05 -4.08
CA ARG A 33 -20.13 6.67 -3.59
C ARG A 33 -18.88 6.18 -2.86
N LEU A 34 -17.71 6.33 -3.49
CA LEU A 34 -16.42 5.91 -2.91
C LEU A 34 -16.09 6.73 -1.65
N LEU A 35 -16.27 8.06 -1.69
CA LEU A 35 -16.02 8.94 -0.55
C LEU A 35 -16.94 8.64 0.64
N CYS A 36 -18.18 8.22 0.43
CA CYS A 36 -19.08 7.84 1.53
C CYS A 36 -18.61 6.57 2.25
N LEU A 37 -18.06 5.59 1.52
CA LEU A 37 -17.46 4.39 2.13
C LEU A 37 -16.17 4.73 2.90
N ASP A 38 -15.26 5.48 2.27
CA ASP A 38 -14.00 5.89 2.90
C ASP A 38 -14.22 6.78 4.13
N SER A 39 -15.22 7.66 4.11
CA SER A 39 -15.64 8.47 5.26
C SER A 39 -16.20 7.61 6.41
N LEU A 40 -16.96 6.55 6.11
CA LEU A 40 -17.45 5.61 7.11
C LEU A 40 -16.29 4.86 7.78
N MET A 41 -15.36 4.34 6.97
CA MET A 41 -14.16 3.64 7.47
C MET A 41 -13.30 4.54 8.33
N THR A 42 -13.00 5.75 7.84
CA THR A 42 -12.22 6.76 8.57
C THR A 42 -12.89 7.12 9.90
N SER A 43 -14.22 7.34 9.91
CA SER A 43 -14.97 7.68 11.12
C SER A 43 -14.85 6.60 12.21
N VAL A 44 -14.95 5.32 11.84
CA VAL A 44 -14.78 4.21 12.79
C VAL A 44 -13.32 4.03 13.19
N ALA A 45 -12.37 4.19 12.27
CA ALA A 45 -10.93 4.09 12.54
C ALA A 45 -10.42 5.12 13.57
N ILE A 46 -11.03 6.31 13.65
CA ILE A 46 -10.73 7.31 14.68
C ILE A 46 -11.48 7.08 16.01
N GLY A 47 -12.14 5.94 16.19
CA GLY A 47 -12.74 5.50 17.45
C GLY A 47 -14.23 5.81 17.62
N ASN A 48 -14.94 6.28 16.59
CA ASN A 48 -16.41 6.38 16.67
C ASN A 48 -17.07 5.00 16.60
N PRO A 49 -18.22 4.80 17.25
CA PRO A 49 -18.95 3.54 17.15
C PRO A 49 -19.44 3.28 15.72
N VAL A 50 -19.37 2.02 15.29
CA VAL A 50 -20.00 1.55 14.04
C VAL A 50 -21.51 1.86 14.09
N PRO A 51 -22.08 2.59 13.11
CA PRO A 51 -23.51 2.88 13.08
C PRO A 51 -24.38 1.63 13.09
N GLU A 52 -25.55 1.67 13.74
CA GLU A 52 -26.42 0.48 13.89
C GLU A 52 -26.79 -0.20 12.57
N TRP A 53 -26.95 0.57 11.49
CA TRP A 53 -27.24 0.05 10.14
C TRP A 53 -26.04 -0.66 9.50
N ALA A 54 -24.81 -0.34 9.91
CA ALA A 54 -23.58 -0.89 9.37
C ALA A 54 -23.11 -2.15 10.12
N LYS A 55 -23.43 -2.29 11.42
CA LYS A 55 -23.01 -3.44 12.25
C LYS A 55 -23.33 -4.82 11.64
N PRO A 56 -24.52 -5.08 11.05
CA PRO A 56 -24.86 -6.42 10.55
C PRO A 56 -24.03 -6.86 9.33
N CYS A 57 -23.45 -5.91 8.60
CA CYS A 57 -22.69 -6.14 7.37
C CYS A 57 -21.27 -5.53 7.41
N TRP A 58 -20.73 -5.28 8.61
CA TRP A 58 -19.48 -4.54 8.79
C TRP A 58 -18.29 -5.17 8.06
N GLU A 59 -18.17 -6.50 8.09
CA GLU A 59 -17.13 -7.23 7.37
C GLU A 59 -17.23 -7.08 5.85
N GLU A 60 -18.44 -7.00 5.29
CA GLU A 60 -18.65 -6.78 3.86
C GLU A 60 -18.29 -5.34 3.46
N LEU A 61 -18.59 -4.37 4.32
CA LEU A 61 -18.18 -2.97 4.14
C LEU A 61 -16.65 -2.87 4.15
N HIS A 62 -15.97 -3.51 5.11
CA HIS A 62 -14.52 -3.50 5.23
C HIS A 62 -13.82 -4.17 4.03
N GLN A 63 -14.33 -5.31 3.57
CA GLN A 63 -13.87 -5.96 2.34
C GLN A 63 -14.08 -5.08 1.10
N ALA A 64 -15.19 -4.32 1.04
CA ALA A 64 -15.47 -3.40 -0.06
C ALA A 64 -14.48 -2.24 -0.12
N ASP A 65 -14.02 -1.69 1.02
CA ASP A 65 -13.03 -0.61 1.06
C ASP A 65 -11.67 -1.07 0.51
N HIS A 66 -11.20 -2.25 0.93
CA HIS A 66 -10.02 -2.89 0.33
C HIS A 66 -10.18 -3.10 -1.18
N ALA A 67 -11.34 -3.60 -1.61
CA ALA A 67 -11.62 -3.84 -3.02
C ALA A 67 -11.66 -2.54 -3.85
N VAL A 68 -12.16 -1.42 -3.30
CA VAL A 68 -12.17 -0.10 -3.95
C VAL A 68 -10.75 0.38 -4.25
N LEU A 69 -9.84 0.29 -3.27
CA LEU A 69 -8.45 0.71 -3.45
C LEU A 69 -7.76 -0.14 -4.52
N ALA A 70 -7.86 -1.48 -4.40
CA ALA A 70 -7.27 -2.40 -5.36
C ALA A 70 -7.83 -2.17 -6.78
N MET A 71 -9.14 -2.01 -6.93
CA MET A 71 -9.79 -1.73 -8.22
C MET A 71 -9.36 -0.40 -8.84
N SER A 72 -9.04 0.60 -8.02
CA SER A 72 -8.59 1.92 -8.49
C SER A 72 -7.18 1.91 -9.07
N LEU A 73 -6.44 0.81 -8.88
CA LEU A 73 -5.05 0.65 -9.30
C LEU A 73 -4.84 -0.37 -10.42
N VAL A 74 -5.87 -1.16 -10.81
CA VAL A 74 -5.75 -2.23 -11.82
C VAL A 74 -5.20 -1.70 -13.14
N GLY A 75 -4.02 -2.20 -13.54
CA GLY A 75 -3.32 -1.79 -14.77
C GLY A 75 -2.56 -0.46 -14.65
N ALA A 76 -2.50 0.11 -13.45
CA ALA A 76 -1.79 1.35 -13.11
C ALA A 76 -0.74 1.17 -12.00
N GLU A 77 -0.68 0.01 -11.34
CA GLU A 77 0.18 -0.27 -10.18
C GLU A 77 1.65 0.09 -10.46
N ARG A 78 2.20 -0.42 -11.57
CA ARG A 78 3.59 -0.17 -11.97
C ARG A 78 3.83 1.28 -12.42
N ARG A 79 2.82 1.95 -13.00
CA ARG A 79 2.89 3.37 -13.36
C ARG A 79 2.90 4.28 -12.12
N MET A 80 2.18 3.88 -11.07
CA MET A 80 2.11 4.55 -9.77
C MET A 80 3.38 4.33 -8.94
N ALA A 81 3.88 3.10 -8.88
CA ALA A 81 5.07 2.73 -8.11
C ALA A 81 6.39 3.15 -8.77
N GLY A 82 6.46 3.11 -10.10
CA GLY A 82 7.69 3.29 -10.88
C GLY A 82 8.49 4.56 -10.54
N PRO A 83 7.87 5.76 -10.51
CA PRO A 83 8.58 6.99 -10.18
C PRO A 83 9.18 6.99 -8.76
N ILE A 84 8.44 6.47 -7.77
CA ILE A 84 8.89 6.38 -6.37
C ILE A 84 10.06 5.40 -6.26
N MET A 85 9.89 4.20 -6.83
CA MET A 85 10.93 3.17 -6.82
C MET A 85 12.18 3.58 -7.58
N LYS A 86 12.04 4.38 -8.65
CA LYS A 86 13.18 4.99 -9.33
C LYS A 86 13.95 5.95 -8.40
N VAL A 87 13.27 6.83 -7.65
CA VAL A 87 13.93 7.73 -6.70
C VAL A 87 14.66 6.93 -5.59
N VAL A 88 14.08 5.84 -5.09
CA VAL A 88 14.73 4.95 -4.11
C VAL A 88 15.99 4.30 -4.70
N VAL A 89 15.89 3.74 -5.91
CA VAL A 89 17.03 3.10 -6.60
C VAL A 89 18.14 4.12 -6.92
N ASP A 90 17.79 5.29 -7.45
CA ASP A 90 18.75 6.34 -7.77
C ASP A 90 19.46 6.84 -6.49
N THR A 91 18.72 7.03 -5.38
CA THR A 91 19.27 7.39 -4.06
C THR A 91 20.28 6.37 -3.54
N LEU A 92 19.93 5.08 -3.57
CA LEU A 92 20.82 4.00 -3.12
C LEU A 92 22.05 3.87 -4.06
N THR A 93 21.85 4.06 -5.36
CA THR A 93 22.92 4.06 -6.38
C THR A 93 23.93 5.17 -6.12
N ASP A 94 23.46 6.41 -5.91
CA ASP A 94 24.32 7.58 -5.71
C ASP A 94 25.15 7.45 -4.41
N LYS A 95 24.57 6.87 -3.36
CA LYS A 95 25.24 6.64 -2.09
C LYS A 95 26.25 5.49 -2.12
N TYR A 96 25.89 4.33 -2.68
CA TYR A 96 26.66 3.10 -2.51
C TYR A 96 27.44 2.64 -3.76
N GLU A 97 27.06 3.07 -4.97
CA GLU A 97 27.80 2.74 -6.20
C GLU A 97 28.65 3.92 -6.70
N LYS A 98 28.17 5.16 -6.55
CA LYS A 98 28.90 6.38 -7.00
C LYS A 98 29.75 7.05 -5.91
N ALA A 99 29.75 6.52 -4.70
CA ALA A 99 30.52 7.02 -3.55
C ALA A 99 30.34 8.54 -3.30
N SER A 100 29.09 9.00 -3.19
CA SER A 100 28.76 10.39 -2.83
C SER A 100 29.57 10.88 -1.61
N GLU A 101 30.18 12.06 -1.71
CA GLU A 101 31.06 12.64 -0.68
C GLU A 101 30.32 13.03 0.61
N THR A 102 29.02 13.31 0.52
CA THR A 102 28.18 13.77 1.65
C THR A 102 26.83 13.03 1.70
N PRO A 103 26.83 11.70 1.89
CA PRO A 103 25.63 10.90 1.73
C PRO A 103 24.66 11.08 2.90
N SER A 104 23.42 11.47 2.58
CA SER A 104 22.33 11.56 3.55
C SER A 104 22.14 10.24 4.32
N LYS A 105 21.92 10.35 5.63
CA LYS A 105 21.73 9.20 6.52
C LYS A 105 20.33 8.59 6.42
N MET A 106 19.32 9.41 6.13
CA MET A 106 17.91 9.05 6.04
C MET A 106 17.26 9.81 4.89
N HIS A 107 16.34 9.16 4.20
CA HIS A 107 15.44 9.77 3.22
C HIS A 107 14.01 9.43 3.62
N LEU A 108 13.13 10.43 3.69
CA LEU A 108 11.73 10.26 4.06
C LEU A 108 10.85 10.69 2.90
N PHE A 109 9.95 9.80 2.48
CA PHE A 109 9.01 10.03 1.39
C PHE A 109 7.59 9.98 1.96
N SER A 110 6.94 11.14 2.07
CA SER A 110 5.52 11.21 2.43
C SER A 110 4.66 10.89 1.21
N MET A 111 3.69 9.98 1.37
CA MET A 111 2.95 9.36 0.28
C MET A 111 1.48 9.14 0.66
N SER A 112 0.62 8.96 -0.35
CA SER A 112 -0.74 8.44 -0.14
C SER A 112 -0.75 6.92 0.05
N ASP A 113 -1.86 6.40 0.58
CA ASP A 113 -2.17 4.97 0.64
C ASP A 113 -2.09 4.30 -0.74
N LEU A 114 -2.61 4.94 -1.79
CA LEU A 114 -2.52 4.47 -3.19
C LEU A 114 -1.06 4.34 -3.68
N ASN A 115 -0.20 5.30 -3.33
CA ASN A 115 1.22 5.25 -3.67
C ASN A 115 1.94 4.13 -2.92
N LEU A 116 1.73 4.03 -1.60
CA LEU A 116 2.35 3.02 -0.75
C LEU A 116 1.88 1.61 -1.15
N TYR A 117 0.58 1.40 -1.34
CA TYR A 117 0.03 0.14 -1.85
C TYR A 117 0.67 -0.25 -3.17
N SER A 118 0.77 0.68 -4.13
CA SER A 118 1.36 0.39 -5.44
C SER A 118 2.81 -0.09 -5.32
N VAL A 119 3.59 0.54 -4.45
CA VAL A 119 4.98 0.13 -4.16
C VAL A 119 5.04 -1.24 -3.48
N VAL A 120 4.28 -1.45 -2.40
CA VAL A 120 4.27 -2.72 -1.66
C VAL A 120 3.75 -3.86 -2.54
N LYS A 121 2.76 -3.61 -3.41
CA LYS A 121 2.24 -4.56 -4.40
C LYS A 121 3.27 -4.94 -5.46
N LEU A 122 4.12 -4.00 -5.89
CA LEU A 122 5.21 -4.26 -6.83
C LEU A 122 6.33 -5.10 -6.20
N LEU A 123 6.65 -4.87 -4.92
CA LEU A 123 7.65 -5.63 -4.16
C LEU A 123 7.13 -7.02 -3.74
N ASN A 124 5.85 -7.10 -3.36
CA ASN A 124 5.15 -8.31 -2.96
C ASN A 124 3.82 -8.43 -3.73
N PRO A 125 3.79 -9.15 -4.86
CA PRO A 125 2.58 -9.35 -5.67
C PRO A 125 1.40 -9.99 -4.91
N GLN A 126 1.64 -10.67 -3.79
CA GLN A 126 0.61 -11.28 -2.96
C GLN A 126 -0.05 -10.30 -1.98
N TYR A 127 0.51 -9.09 -1.78
CA TYR A 127 -0.08 -8.07 -0.91
C TYR A 127 -1.45 -7.62 -1.46
N ASP A 128 -2.49 -7.65 -0.64
CA ASP A 128 -3.89 -7.43 -1.07
C ASP A 128 -4.70 -6.51 -0.13
N ARG A 129 -4.02 -5.87 0.84
CA ARG A 129 -4.65 -5.05 1.89
C ARG A 129 -4.50 -3.56 1.58
N LYS A 130 -5.47 -2.74 2.00
CA LYS A 130 -5.34 -1.27 2.00
C LYS A 130 -4.38 -0.89 3.13
N PRO A 131 -3.34 -0.08 2.89
CA PRO A 131 -2.45 0.39 3.95
C PRO A 131 -3.24 1.14 5.03
N THR A 132 -2.94 0.86 6.29
CA THR A 132 -3.51 1.59 7.43
C THR A 132 -2.97 3.02 7.52
N PHE A 133 -3.58 3.86 8.36
CA PHE A 133 -3.00 5.16 8.70
C PHE A 133 -1.59 5.00 9.26
N CYS A 134 -0.66 5.85 8.81
CA CYS A 134 0.77 5.78 9.15
C CYS A 134 1.49 4.49 8.75
N ALA A 135 0.88 3.64 7.90
CA ALA A 135 1.59 2.49 7.33
C ALA A 135 2.86 2.95 6.62
N THR A 136 3.95 2.20 6.81
CA THR A 136 5.31 2.59 6.43
C THR A 136 6.06 1.43 5.80
N LEU A 137 6.71 1.69 4.67
CA LEU A 137 7.75 0.83 4.09
C LEU A 137 9.11 1.38 4.52
N LEU A 138 9.88 0.59 5.28
CA LEU A 138 11.25 0.90 5.65
C LEU A 138 12.22 0.08 4.80
N VAL A 139 13.34 0.71 4.43
CA VAL A 139 14.48 0.07 3.77
C VAL A 139 15.71 0.47 4.58
N GLU A 140 16.16 -0.43 5.45
CA GLU A 140 17.30 -0.21 6.33
C GLU A 140 18.57 -0.75 5.68
N ILE A 141 19.64 0.05 5.68
CA ILE A 141 20.94 -0.34 5.14
C ILE A 141 21.97 -0.31 6.26
N PHE A 142 22.62 -1.46 6.50
CA PHE A 142 23.65 -1.63 7.52
C PHE A 142 24.88 -2.32 6.94
N THR A 143 25.91 -2.56 7.76
CA THR A 143 27.14 -3.23 7.36
C THR A 143 27.34 -4.49 8.19
N GLU A 144 27.51 -5.64 7.52
CA GLU A 144 27.84 -6.91 8.16
C GLU A 144 29.06 -7.52 7.46
N GLY A 145 30.06 -7.96 8.24
CA GLY A 145 31.31 -8.50 7.68
C GLY A 145 32.10 -7.53 6.77
N GLY A 146 31.78 -6.23 6.79
CA GLY A 146 32.33 -5.22 5.87
C GLY A 146 31.52 -5.01 4.58
N TYR A 147 30.42 -5.75 4.38
CA TYR A 147 29.56 -5.64 3.20
C TYR A 147 28.27 -4.87 3.50
N PRO A 148 27.76 -4.03 2.57
CA PRO A 148 26.48 -3.36 2.74
C PRO A 148 25.32 -4.35 2.57
N MET A 149 24.55 -4.50 3.64
CA MET A 149 23.35 -5.33 3.72
C MET A 149 22.11 -4.43 3.72
N ALA A 150 21.01 -4.95 3.19
CA ALA A 150 19.72 -4.28 3.13
C ALA A 150 18.62 -5.16 3.74
N GLU A 151 17.75 -4.55 4.54
CA GLU A 151 16.58 -5.18 5.12
C GLU A 151 15.33 -4.33 4.86
N LEU A 152 14.25 -4.99 4.44
CA LEU A 152 12.99 -4.33 4.12
C LEU A 152 11.94 -4.68 5.18
N PHE A 153 11.23 -3.68 5.69
CA PHE A 153 10.12 -3.87 6.62
C PHE A 153 8.86 -3.18 6.11
N TYR A 154 7.72 -3.82 6.34
CA TYR A 154 6.42 -3.19 6.18
C TYR A 154 5.70 -3.16 7.53
N SER A 155 5.27 -1.96 7.93
CA SER A 155 4.69 -1.69 9.24
C SER A 155 3.32 -1.06 9.05
N GLU A 156 2.29 -1.66 9.64
CA GLU A 156 0.90 -1.14 9.71
C GLU A 156 0.51 -0.75 11.15
N ASP A 157 1.39 -1.07 12.12
CA ASP A 157 1.23 -0.98 13.59
C ASP A 157 2.63 -0.73 14.22
N LEU A 158 2.75 -0.81 15.54
CA LEU A 158 4.02 -0.64 16.28
C LEU A 158 5.11 -1.71 16.01
N ASP A 159 4.80 -2.79 15.29
CA ASP A 159 5.69 -3.93 15.03
C ASP A 159 5.96 -4.11 13.51
N PRO A 160 7.09 -3.61 12.99
CA PRO A 160 7.46 -3.72 11.57
C PRO A 160 7.75 -5.17 11.17
N LYS A 161 7.09 -5.66 10.11
CA LYS A 161 7.22 -7.04 9.64
C LYS A 161 8.19 -7.13 8.46
N PRO A 162 9.15 -8.08 8.45
CA PRO A 162 10.04 -8.29 7.32
C PRO A 162 9.30 -8.50 5.99
N LEU A 163 9.54 -7.61 5.02
CA LEU A 163 8.93 -7.67 3.69
C LEU A 163 9.78 -8.54 2.75
N ARG A 164 9.20 -9.61 2.23
CA ARG A 164 9.88 -10.51 1.26
C ARG A 164 9.82 -9.94 -0.15
N LEU A 165 10.98 -9.85 -0.80
CA LEU A 165 11.12 -9.40 -2.18
C LEU A 165 11.51 -10.59 -3.08
N GLY A 166 10.53 -11.14 -3.80
CA GLY A 166 10.74 -12.24 -4.75
C GLY A 166 11.36 -13.49 -4.09
N LYS A 167 12.63 -13.78 -4.42
CA LYS A 167 13.43 -14.89 -3.86
C LYS A 167 14.60 -14.43 -2.99
N LEU A 168 14.76 -13.13 -2.76
CA LEU A 168 15.83 -12.63 -1.90
C LEU A 168 15.59 -13.03 -0.45
N SER A 169 16.68 -13.24 0.30
CA SER A 169 16.62 -13.28 1.76
C SER A 169 16.26 -11.89 2.30
N ASN A 170 15.90 -11.83 3.58
CA ASN A 170 15.77 -10.55 4.29
C ASN A 170 16.39 -10.76 5.69
N PRO A 171 17.53 -10.12 6.01
CA PRO A 171 18.33 -9.21 5.16
C PRO A 171 18.96 -9.88 3.92
N CYS A 172 19.42 -9.06 2.96
CA CYS A 172 20.14 -9.47 1.74
C CYS A 172 21.31 -8.52 1.44
N VAL A 173 22.19 -8.89 0.50
CA VAL A 173 23.25 -8.00 0.02
C VAL A 173 22.64 -6.84 -0.77
N LEU A 174 23.07 -5.60 -0.52
CA LEU A 174 22.50 -4.41 -1.16
C LEU A 174 22.59 -4.45 -2.70
N ALA A 175 23.64 -5.04 -3.25
CA ALA A 175 23.80 -5.20 -4.71
C ALA A 175 22.69 -6.08 -5.32
N ASP A 176 22.29 -7.15 -4.62
CA ASP A 176 21.22 -8.05 -5.07
C ASP A 176 19.85 -7.36 -5.00
N LEU A 177 19.60 -6.59 -3.92
CA LEU A 177 18.43 -5.73 -3.81
C LEU A 177 18.37 -4.74 -4.98
N LEU A 178 19.43 -3.97 -5.21
CA LEU A 178 19.51 -2.99 -6.31
C LEU A 178 19.26 -3.65 -7.67
N SER A 179 19.82 -4.83 -7.91
CA SER A 179 19.60 -5.62 -9.13
C SER A 179 18.11 -5.97 -9.31
N GLU A 180 17.46 -6.49 -8.27
CA GLU A 180 16.05 -6.88 -8.30
C GLU A 180 15.10 -5.68 -8.44
N LEU A 181 15.36 -4.57 -7.74
CA LEU A 181 14.58 -3.34 -7.90
C LEU A 181 14.69 -2.78 -9.32
N ARG A 182 15.91 -2.79 -9.90
CA ARG A 182 16.14 -2.40 -11.30
C ARG A 182 15.45 -3.34 -12.29
N ARG A 183 15.33 -4.64 -11.97
CA ARG A 183 14.58 -5.62 -12.76
C ARG A 183 13.08 -5.31 -12.76
N LEU A 184 12.48 -5.10 -11.58
CA LEU A 184 11.07 -4.73 -11.43
C LEU A 184 10.72 -3.41 -12.16
N LEU A 185 11.63 -2.45 -12.15
CA LEU A 185 11.48 -1.20 -12.91
C LEU A 185 11.55 -1.40 -14.44
N LYS A 186 12.24 -2.43 -14.93
CA LYS A 186 12.33 -2.74 -16.38
C LYS A 186 11.16 -3.58 -16.90
N THR A 187 10.70 -4.56 -16.12
CA THR A 187 9.52 -5.41 -16.42
C THR A 187 9.56 -5.97 -17.85
N ASP A 188 8.66 -5.57 -18.76
CA ASP A 188 7.56 -4.59 -18.56
C ASP A 188 6.35 -5.19 -17.82
#